data_AF-A0A7S0FJT4-F1
#
_entry.id   AF-A0A7S0FJT4-F1
#
_cell.length_a   1.000
_cell.length_b   1.000
_cell.length_c   1.000
_cell.angle_alpha   90.00
_cell.angle_beta   90.00
_cell.angle_gamma   90.00
#
_symmetry.space_group_name_H-M   'P 1'
#
loop_
_entity.id
_entity.type
_entity.pdbx_description
1 polymer ?
#
loop_
_entity_poly.entity_id
_entity_poly.type
_entity_poly.pdbx_seq_one_letter_code
_entity_poly.pdbx_strand_id
1 'polypeptide(L)'
;GRLLLIVQAVGKHKVTSATQHTPYSIAKKVELRPDDELVAQHYPVALEKVAKATDDNILTSSNIGDSALEKIAWEAARVICVNEALYWEDFEYRNVQVSDTINGGVEASPLANYNAEGIPSSPFGAEKVLNDFVAKVQSGSLCIDALTAPPEPLGLDTPKKMRAKILELELELWKDLDFLVQLLTALSPNTNVPVPTQLLGLLPPDQEWPEGFQLNGFVERLKDEKAIVGTSSMSPFVSVSEAAPHYSALRRAQRLSFAVWILLDNVLAGYAPAGSIRQDVLELESIEERLDAALRGLNALNSTLKKTLEQRS
;
A
#
# COMPACT_ATOMS: atom_id res chain seq x y z
N GLY A 1 -28.07 -9.67 9.55
CA GLY A 1 -26.86 -9.34 10.33
C GLY A 1 -25.86 -8.71 9.41
N ARG A 2 -25.17 -7.65 9.83
CA ARG A 2 -24.08 -7.04 9.04
C ARG A 2 -22.87 -7.95 9.14
N LEU A 3 -22.36 -8.43 8.01
CA LEU A 3 -21.18 -9.27 7.94
C LEU A 3 -19.96 -8.41 8.29
N LEU A 4 -19.33 -8.65 9.43
CA LEU A 4 -18.08 -7.97 9.80
C LEU A 4 -16.93 -8.74 9.14
N LEU A 5 -16.36 -8.18 8.08
CA LEU A 5 -15.16 -8.69 7.44
C LEU A 5 -13.95 -8.06 8.13
N ILE A 6 -13.20 -8.83 8.91
CA ILE A 6 -11.91 -8.41 9.45
C ILE A 6 -10.84 -8.81 8.43
N VAL A 7 -10.49 -7.90 7.51
CA VAL A 7 -9.27 -8.05 6.70
C VAL A 7 -8.16 -7.26 7.38
N GLN A 8 -7.20 -7.95 7.97
CA GLN A 8 -5.93 -7.37 8.37
C GLN A 8 -4.91 -7.69 7.29
N ALA A 9 -4.98 -6.96 6.18
CA ALA A 9 -3.97 -7.01 5.13
C ALA A 9 -3.88 -5.62 4.51
N VAL A 10 -2.66 -5.11 4.40
CA VAL A 10 -2.41 -3.85 3.68
C VAL A 10 -2.02 -4.22 2.26
N GLY A 11 -2.96 -4.07 1.32
CA GLY A 11 -2.77 -4.41 -0.10
C GLY A 11 -4.04 -4.92 -0.77
N LYS A 12 -4.06 -4.94 -2.10
CA LYS A 12 -5.20 -5.42 -2.88
C LYS A 12 -5.18 -6.95 -2.95
N HIS A 13 -6.29 -7.55 -2.55
CA HIS A 13 -6.43 -8.99 -2.42
C HIS A 13 -7.74 -9.45 -3.06
N LYS A 14 -7.71 -10.54 -3.82
CA LYS A 14 -8.89 -11.19 -4.37
C LYS A 14 -9.19 -12.45 -3.59
N VAL A 15 -10.30 -12.46 -2.86
CA VAL A 15 -10.78 -13.67 -2.19
C VAL A 15 -11.39 -14.59 -3.24
N THR A 16 -10.74 -15.73 -3.51
CA THR A 16 -11.21 -16.72 -4.51
C THR A 16 -12.03 -17.84 -3.88
N SER A 17 -11.90 -18.05 -2.58
CA SER A 17 -12.81 -18.92 -1.82
C SER A 17 -12.85 -18.52 -0.36
N ALA A 18 -14.01 -18.71 0.28
CA ALA A 18 -14.21 -18.49 1.70
C ALA A 18 -14.95 -19.69 2.32
N THR A 19 -14.84 -19.86 3.63
CA THR A 19 -15.61 -20.82 4.40
C THR A 19 -16.32 -20.12 5.53
N GLN A 20 -17.61 -20.38 5.63
CA GLN A 20 -18.45 -19.83 6.68
C GLN A 20 -18.12 -20.54 8.00
N HIS A 21 -17.80 -19.75 9.01
CA HIS A 21 -17.54 -20.17 10.39
C HIS A 21 -18.35 -19.29 11.33
N THR A 22 -19.58 -19.67 11.69
CA THR A 22 -20.45 -18.82 12.51
C THR A 22 -19.71 -18.31 13.77
N PRO A 23 -19.60 -16.97 13.99
CA PRO A 23 -20.34 -15.87 13.34
C PRO A 23 -19.66 -15.17 12.14
N TYR A 24 -18.49 -15.61 11.67
CA TYR A 24 -17.68 -14.99 10.62
C TYR A 24 -17.50 -15.88 9.37
N SER A 25 -16.81 -15.37 8.35
CA SER A 25 -16.33 -16.15 7.20
C SER A 25 -14.83 -15.98 7.09
N ILE A 26 -14.10 -17.08 6.92
CA ILE A 26 -12.65 -17.06 6.74
C ILE A 26 -12.34 -17.24 5.26
N ALA A 27 -11.55 -16.35 4.68
CA ALA A 27 -11.04 -16.53 3.33
C ALA A 27 -10.08 -17.74 3.30
N LYS A 28 -10.41 -18.77 2.52
CA LYS A 28 -9.58 -19.98 2.37
C LYS A 28 -8.49 -19.81 1.32
N LYS A 29 -8.80 -19.06 0.28
CA LYS A 29 -7.86 -18.75 -0.79
C LYS A 29 -7.95 -17.26 -1.09
N VAL A 30 -6.81 -16.61 -0.95
CA VAL A 30 -6.63 -15.20 -1.24
C VAL A 30 -5.52 -15.09 -2.25
N GLU A 31 -5.79 -14.37 -3.34
CA GLU A 31 -4.78 -14.03 -4.33
C GLU A 31 -4.33 -12.59 -4.08
N LEU A 32 -3.03 -12.38 -3.87
CA LEU A 32 -2.46 -11.05 -3.82
C LEU A 32 -2.49 -10.42 -5.22
N ARG A 33 -2.97 -9.18 -5.30
CA ARG A 33 -2.99 -8.35 -6.50
C ARG A 33 -2.12 -7.14 -6.21
N PRO A 34 -0.82 -7.17 -6.56
CA PRO A 34 0.02 -5.99 -6.40
C PRO A 34 -0.51 -4.84 -7.25
N ASP A 35 -0.27 -3.60 -6.81
CA ASP A 35 -0.55 -2.42 -7.61
C ASP A 35 0.37 -2.36 -8.82
N ASP A 36 -0.13 -1.78 -9.91
CA ASP A 36 0.59 -1.73 -11.18
C ASP A 36 1.97 -1.09 -11.05
N GLU A 37 2.13 -0.12 -10.15
CA GLU A 37 3.39 0.60 -10.04
C GLU A 37 4.46 -0.21 -9.30
N LEU A 38 4.05 -1.12 -8.42
CA LEU A 38 4.94 -2.11 -7.81
C LEU A 38 5.35 -3.16 -8.84
N VAL A 39 4.42 -3.63 -9.67
CA VAL A 39 4.71 -4.55 -10.78
C VAL A 39 5.68 -3.89 -11.78
N ALA A 40 5.43 -2.64 -12.15
CA ALA A 40 6.23 -1.88 -13.10
C ALA A 40 7.69 -1.73 -12.67
N GLN A 41 8.00 -1.70 -11.36
CA GLN A 41 9.39 -1.65 -10.89
C GLN A 41 10.21 -2.88 -11.29
N HIS A 42 9.58 -4.04 -11.44
CA HIS A 42 10.25 -5.28 -11.84
C HIS A 42 10.20 -5.52 -13.35
N TYR A 43 9.41 -4.74 -14.09
CA TYR A 43 9.20 -4.95 -15.52
C TYR A 43 10.48 -4.93 -16.36
N PRO A 44 11.44 -3.99 -16.19
CA PRO A 44 12.66 -3.99 -17.01
C PRO A 44 13.50 -5.27 -16.85
N VAL A 45 13.62 -5.77 -15.61
CA VAL A 45 14.38 -6.99 -15.30
C VAL A 45 13.66 -8.22 -15.86
N ALA A 46 12.34 -8.27 -15.71
CA ALA A 46 11.53 -9.34 -16.28
C ALA A 46 11.62 -9.37 -17.81
N LEU A 47 11.52 -8.21 -18.46
CA LEU A 47 11.60 -8.06 -19.91
C LEU A 47 12.96 -8.51 -20.45
N GLU A 48 14.06 -8.06 -19.86
CA GLU A 48 15.42 -8.47 -20.27
C GLU A 48 15.59 -10.00 -20.24
N LYS A 49 15.10 -10.64 -19.16
CA LYS A 49 15.24 -12.08 -18.95
C LYS A 49 14.33 -12.90 -19.85
N VAL A 50 13.10 -12.46 -20.08
CA VAL A 50 12.16 -13.11 -21.01
C VAL A 50 12.65 -12.94 -22.45
N ALA A 51 13.18 -11.77 -22.82
CA ALA A 51 13.78 -11.52 -24.14
C ALA A 51 14.97 -12.47 -24.37
N LYS A 52 15.90 -12.56 -23.40
CA LYS A 52 17.02 -13.50 -23.48
C LYS A 52 16.58 -14.96 -23.65
N ALA A 53 15.55 -15.39 -22.90
CA ALA A 53 15.00 -16.74 -23.04
C ALA A 53 14.34 -16.99 -24.41
N THR A 54 13.91 -15.93 -25.09
CA THR A 54 13.37 -15.99 -26.46
C THR A 54 14.50 -16.10 -27.48
N ASP A 55 15.57 -15.30 -27.32
CA ASP A 55 16.75 -15.33 -28.19
C ASP A 55 17.49 -16.68 -28.13
N ASP A 56 17.52 -17.31 -26.95
CA ASP A 56 18.10 -18.63 -26.74
C ASP A 56 17.23 -19.78 -27.34
N ASN A 57 16.21 -19.46 -28.16
CA ASN A 57 15.21 -20.36 -28.76
C ASN A 57 14.42 -21.20 -27.75
N ILE A 58 14.42 -20.80 -26.47
CA ILE A 58 13.70 -21.54 -25.44
C ILE A 58 12.19 -21.21 -25.50
N LEU A 59 11.85 -19.99 -25.91
CA LEU A 59 10.52 -19.62 -26.38
C LEU A 59 10.55 -19.57 -27.91
N THR A 60 9.78 -20.42 -28.59
CA THR A 60 9.82 -20.51 -30.07
C THR A 60 9.43 -19.19 -30.71
N SER A 61 10.43 -18.48 -31.26
CA SER A 61 10.35 -17.11 -31.80
C SER A 61 9.38 -16.96 -33.00
N SER A 62 9.02 -18.05 -33.66
CA SER A 62 8.14 -18.02 -34.83
C SER A 62 6.66 -17.69 -34.53
N ASN A 63 6.24 -17.63 -33.25
CA ASN A 63 4.82 -17.44 -32.89
C ASN A 63 4.55 -16.39 -31.79
N ILE A 64 5.57 -15.77 -31.18
CA ILE A 64 5.37 -14.80 -30.10
C ILE A 64 5.58 -13.40 -30.70
N GLY A 65 4.49 -12.73 -31.07
CA GLY A 65 4.56 -11.31 -31.44
C GLY A 65 4.95 -10.43 -30.25
N ASP A 66 5.41 -9.21 -30.50
CA ASP A 66 5.86 -8.25 -29.47
C ASP A 66 4.85 -8.11 -28.31
N SER A 67 3.55 -8.09 -28.62
CA SER A 67 2.47 -8.03 -27.61
C SER A 67 2.45 -9.24 -26.66
N ALA A 68 2.80 -10.43 -27.13
CA ALA A 68 2.86 -11.62 -26.29
C ALA A 68 4.11 -11.60 -25.38
N LEU A 69 5.24 -11.07 -25.87
CA LEU A 69 6.44 -10.87 -25.07
C LEU A 69 6.17 -9.91 -23.90
N GLU A 70 5.52 -8.78 -24.17
CA GLU A 70 5.14 -7.80 -23.15
C GLU A 70 4.22 -8.40 -22.08
N LYS A 71 3.21 -9.19 -22.48
CA LYS A 71 2.33 -9.91 -21.54
C LYS A 71 3.10 -10.89 -20.64
N ILE A 72 4.03 -11.65 -21.22
CA ILE A 72 4.87 -12.60 -20.46
C ILE A 72 5.77 -11.85 -19.49
N ALA A 73 6.41 -10.76 -19.93
CA ALA A 73 7.26 -9.94 -19.09
C ALA A 73 6.48 -9.25 -17.96
N TRP A 74 5.28 -8.75 -18.23
CA TRP A 74 4.41 -8.14 -17.23
C TRP A 74 3.96 -9.15 -16.18
N GLU A 75 3.50 -10.33 -16.61
CA GLU A 75 3.12 -11.38 -15.67
C GLU A 75 4.32 -11.87 -14.85
N ALA A 76 5.50 -12.01 -15.47
CA ALA A 76 6.73 -12.35 -14.76
C ALA A 76 7.07 -11.30 -13.69
N ALA A 77 6.96 -10.01 -14.02
CA ALA A 77 7.14 -8.91 -13.06
C ALA A 77 6.11 -8.97 -11.93
N ARG A 78 4.85 -9.34 -12.23
CA ARG A 78 3.80 -9.51 -11.22
C ARG A 78 4.12 -10.66 -10.28
N VAL A 79 4.60 -11.79 -10.79
CA VAL A 79 5.00 -12.95 -9.98
C VAL A 79 6.20 -12.62 -9.10
N ILE A 80 7.17 -11.87 -9.62
CA ILE A 80 8.29 -11.33 -8.83
C ILE A 80 7.77 -10.47 -7.67
N CYS A 81 6.88 -9.52 -7.95
CA CYS A 81 6.28 -8.65 -6.94
C CYS A 81 5.48 -9.43 -5.87
N VAL A 82 4.66 -10.40 -6.28
CA VAL A 82 3.93 -11.28 -5.35
C VAL A 82 4.88 -12.10 -4.48
N ASN A 83 5.96 -12.62 -5.07
CA ASN A 83 6.97 -13.35 -4.32
C ASN A 83 7.71 -12.43 -3.34
N GLU A 84 7.99 -11.18 -3.72
CA GLU A 84 8.60 -10.19 -2.82
C GLU A 84 7.71 -9.93 -1.61
N ALA A 85 6.40 -9.88 -1.82
CA ALA A 85 5.42 -9.69 -0.76
C ALA A 85 5.42 -10.80 0.29
N LEU A 86 5.91 -12.01 -0.03
CA LEU A 86 6.08 -13.08 0.94
C LEU A 86 7.24 -12.84 1.93
N TYR A 87 8.13 -11.89 1.59
CA TYR A 87 9.23 -11.44 2.44
C TYR A 87 8.98 -10.06 3.02
N TRP A 88 7.76 -9.52 2.86
CA TRP A 88 7.38 -8.32 3.58
C TRP A 88 7.31 -8.60 5.07
N GLU A 89 7.45 -7.54 5.84
CA GLU A 89 7.63 -7.66 7.28
C GLU A 89 6.31 -8.04 7.94
N ASP A 90 6.37 -8.71 9.10
CA ASP A 90 5.19 -9.22 9.80
C ASP A 90 4.16 -8.13 10.14
N PHE A 91 4.58 -6.86 10.27
CA PHE A 91 3.66 -5.74 10.52
C PHE A 91 2.84 -5.33 9.28
N GLU A 92 3.18 -5.82 8.10
CA GLU A 92 2.43 -5.62 6.86
C GLU A 92 1.63 -6.85 6.48
N TYR A 93 2.23 -8.02 6.68
CA TYR A 93 1.63 -9.31 6.37
C TYR A 93 1.87 -10.29 7.50
N ARG A 94 0.85 -10.49 8.35
CA ARG A 94 0.85 -11.58 9.32
C ARG A 94 -0.33 -12.51 9.06
N ASN A 95 -0.08 -13.81 9.17
CA ASN A 95 -1.15 -14.79 9.22
C ASN A 95 -1.96 -14.57 10.50
N VAL A 96 -3.19 -14.08 10.36
CA VAL A 96 -4.12 -13.91 11.49
C VAL A 96 -4.73 -15.27 11.83
N GLN A 97 -4.58 -15.70 13.08
CA GLN A 97 -5.24 -16.88 13.60
C GLN A 97 -6.61 -16.52 14.17
N VAL A 98 -7.51 -17.50 14.24
CA VAL A 98 -8.85 -17.31 14.83
C VAL A 98 -8.76 -16.80 16.27
N SER A 99 -7.75 -17.24 17.01
CA SER A 99 -7.43 -16.78 18.37
C SER A 99 -7.20 -15.26 18.46
N ASP A 100 -6.75 -14.65 17.37
CA ASP A 100 -6.43 -13.22 17.32
C ASP A 100 -7.67 -12.35 17.14
N THR A 101 -8.82 -12.94 16.79
CA THR A 101 -9.95 -12.15 16.30
C THR A 101 -10.91 -11.66 17.37
N ILE A 102 -11.39 -12.48 18.33
CA ILE A 102 -12.48 -12.00 19.23
C ILE A 102 -12.47 -12.58 20.67
N ASN A 103 -11.79 -13.69 20.98
CA ASN A 103 -11.97 -14.34 22.30
C ASN A 103 -10.84 -14.11 23.34
N GLY A 104 -9.84 -13.29 23.04
CA GLY A 104 -8.70 -13.02 23.93
C GLY A 104 -8.56 -11.59 24.46
N GLY A 105 -9.45 -10.66 24.08
CA GLY A 105 -9.32 -9.23 24.45
C GLY A 105 -8.26 -8.45 23.68
N VAL A 106 -7.71 -9.01 22.60
CA VAL A 106 -6.66 -8.40 21.79
C VAL A 106 -7.26 -8.03 20.44
N GLU A 107 -7.98 -6.90 20.37
CA GLU A 107 -8.29 -6.31 19.07
C GLU A 107 -6.97 -5.94 18.39
N ALA A 108 -6.54 -6.75 17.42
CA ALA A 108 -5.36 -6.44 16.66
C ALA A 108 -5.70 -5.34 15.63
N SER A 109 -5.08 -4.17 15.80
CA SER A 109 -5.19 -3.07 14.84
C SER A 109 -4.80 -3.57 13.43
N PRO A 110 -5.57 -3.23 12.37
CA PRO A 110 -5.23 -3.59 10.99
C PRO A 110 -3.89 -2.98 10.55
N LEU A 111 -3.47 -1.91 11.22
CA LEU A 111 -2.12 -1.36 11.17
C LEU A 111 -1.37 -1.95 12.38
N ALA A 112 -0.71 -3.08 12.18
CA ALA A 112 0.15 -3.64 13.22
C ALA A 112 1.32 -2.67 13.44
N ASN A 113 1.68 -2.46 14.70
CA ASN A 113 2.88 -1.71 15.01
C ASN A 113 4.11 -2.51 14.61
N TYR A 114 5.14 -1.78 14.22
CA TYR A 114 6.42 -2.34 13.87
C TYR A 114 7.02 -3.06 15.09
N ASN A 115 7.42 -4.33 14.94
CA ASN A 115 8.25 -5.03 15.90
C ASN A 115 9.61 -5.32 15.24
N ALA A 116 10.68 -4.73 15.76
CA ALA A 116 12.03 -4.82 15.19
C ALA A 116 12.73 -6.16 15.42
N GLU A 117 12.16 -7.04 16.24
CA GLU A 117 12.82 -8.29 16.64
C GLU A 117 12.62 -9.47 15.65
N GLY A 118 12.03 -9.25 14.47
CA GLY A 118 11.58 -10.32 13.57
C GLY A 118 12.10 -10.33 12.13
N ILE A 119 13.00 -9.42 11.74
CA ILE A 119 13.29 -9.16 10.31
C ILE A 119 13.95 -10.38 9.62
N PRO A 120 13.29 -11.00 8.61
CA PRO A 120 13.90 -12.03 7.81
C PRO A 120 14.91 -11.39 6.84
N SER A 121 16.20 -11.64 7.06
CA SER A 121 17.30 -11.16 6.20
C SER A 121 17.48 -11.95 4.90
N SER A 122 16.46 -12.70 4.44
CA SER A 122 16.63 -13.56 3.28
C SER A 122 16.70 -12.70 2.01
N PRO A 123 17.78 -12.82 1.20
CA PRO A 123 17.87 -12.11 -0.06
C PRO A 123 16.73 -12.58 -0.98
N PHE A 124 16.08 -11.60 -1.58
CA PHE A 124 15.00 -11.80 -2.53
C PHE A 124 15.47 -12.67 -3.71
N GLY A 125 14.87 -13.86 -3.85
CA GLY A 125 15.21 -14.84 -4.89
C GLY A 125 14.60 -14.53 -6.27
N ALA A 126 14.59 -13.26 -6.70
CA ALA A 126 13.95 -12.80 -7.95
C ALA A 126 14.30 -13.70 -9.15
N GLU A 127 15.58 -14.03 -9.26
CA GLU A 127 16.11 -14.81 -10.37
C GLU A 127 15.55 -16.24 -10.40
N LYS A 128 15.45 -16.89 -9.23
CA LYS A 128 14.87 -18.23 -9.15
C LYS A 128 13.40 -18.20 -9.55
N VAL A 129 12.64 -17.25 -9.03
CA VAL A 129 11.21 -17.08 -9.32
C VAL A 129 10.98 -16.87 -10.82
N LEU A 130 11.83 -16.04 -11.43
CA LEU A 130 11.76 -15.73 -12.85
C LEU A 130 12.14 -16.93 -13.72
N ASN A 131 13.19 -17.66 -13.36
CA ASN A 131 13.57 -18.90 -14.05
C ASN A 131 12.46 -19.96 -13.96
N ASP A 132 11.85 -20.14 -12.79
CA ASP A 132 10.73 -21.06 -12.59
C ASP A 132 9.50 -20.64 -13.41
N PHE A 133 9.22 -19.34 -13.51
CA PHE A 133 8.14 -18.81 -14.35
C PHE A 133 8.39 -19.07 -15.84
N VAL A 134 9.59 -18.72 -16.31
CA VAL A 134 10.00 -18.93 -17.71
C VAL A 134 9.93 -20.42 -18.08
N ALA A 135 10.37 -21.32 -17.21
CA ALA A 135 10.25 -22.77 -17.42
C ALA A 135 8.77 -23.22 -17.54
N LYS A 136 7.86 -22.64 -16.76
CA LYS A 136 6.41 -22.95 -16.88
C LYS A 136 5.83 -22.48 -18.21
N VAL A 137 6.19 -21.30 -18.68
CA VAL A 137 5.77 -20.80 -20.00
C VAL A 137 6.28 -21.73 -21.11
N GLN A 138 7.55 -22.13 -21.04
CA GLN A 138 8.19 -23.04 -22.02
C GLN A 138 7.52 -24.42 -22.07
N SER A 139 7.15 -24.97 -20.91
CA SER A 139 6.47 -26.26 -20.83
C SER A 139 5.02 -26.24 -21.34
N GLY A 140 4.48 -25.08 -21.71
CA GLY A 140 3.06 -24.91 -22.07
C GLY A 140 2.12 -25.02 -20.87
N SER A 141 2.65 -25.03 -19.64
CA SER A 141 1.85 -25.07 -18.42
C SER A 141 1.11 -23.76 -18.14
N LEU A 142 1.47 -22.66 -18.83
CA LEU A 142 0.82 -21.37 -18.75
C LEU A 142 0.27 -20.99 -20.13
N CYS A 143 -1.02 -20.66 -20.20
CA CYS A 143 -1.66 -20.15 -21.40
C CYS A 143 -1.39 -18.64 -21.52
N ILE A 144 -0.71 -18.23 -22.59
CA ILE A 144 -0.36 -16.81 -22.84
C ILE A 144 -1.62 -15.93 -22.95
N ASP A 145 -2.70 -16.45 -23.53
CA ASP A 145 -3.97 -15.72 -23.69
C ASP A 145 -4.67 -15.45 -22.35
N ALA A 146 -4.33 -16.19 -21.30
CA ALA A 146 -4.84 -15.98 -19.96
C ALA A 146 -3.99 -14.99 -19.14
N LEU A 147 -2.85 -14.51 -19.68
CA LEU A 147 -1.98 -13.56 -18.98
C LEU A 147 -2.57 -12.15 -19.01
N THR A 148 -2.31 -11.42 -17.93
CA THR A 148 -2.75 -10.03 -17.81
C THR A 148 -1.81 -9.16 -18.66
N ALA A 149 -2.37 -8.31 -19.51
CA ALA A 149 -1.58 -7.31 -20.23
C ALA A 149 -1.19 -6.16 -19.28
N PRO A 150 -0.09 -5.46 -19.55
CA PRO A 150 0.15 -4.19 -18.86
C PRO A 150 -1.01 -3.23 -19.15
N PRO A 151 -1.38 -2.35 -18.19
CA PRO A 151 -2.49 -1.41 -18.36
C PRO A 151 -2.27 -0.46 -19.55
N GLU A 152 -1.01 -0.12 -19.83
CA GLU A 152 -0.58 0.65 -20.99
C GLU A 152 0.77 0.11 -21.50
N PRO A 153 1.14 0.35 -22.78
CA PRO A 153 2.47 0.02 -23.28
C PRO A 153 3.56 0.69 -22.43
N LEU A 154 4.38 -0.13 -21.75
CA LEU A 154 5.41 0.36 -20.85
C LEU A 154 6.68 0.67 -21.64
N GLY A 155 6.92 1.96 -21.88
CA GLY A 155 8.25 2.42 -22.23
C GLY A 155 9.25 2.14 -21.11
N LEU A 156 10.55 2.04 -21.45
CA LEU A 156 11.62 1.77 -20.47
C LEU A 156 11.68 2.81 -19.32
N ASP A 157 11.24 4.04 -19.58
CA ASP A 157 11.20 5.11 -18.58
C ASP A 157 9.89 5.17 -17.78
N THR A 158 8.85 4.42 -18.19
CA THR A 158 7.53 4.47 -17.55
C THR A 158 7.59 4.17 -16.04
N PRO A 159 8.28 3.11 -15.57
CA PRO A 159 8.38 2.82 -14.13
C PRO A 159 8.99 3.96 -13.31
N LYS A 160 9.99 4.66 -13.88
CA LYS A 160 10.63 5.81 -13.21
C LYS A 160 9.68 7.00 -13.10
N LYS A 161 8.93 7.28 -14.18
CA LYS A 161 7.93 8.37 -14.21
C LYS A 161 6.77 8.10 -13.26
N MET A 162 6.22 6.88 -13.25
CA MET A 162 5.17 6.47 -12.31
C MET A 162 5.65 6.63 -10.87
N ARG A 163 6.86 6.13 -10.55
CA ARG A 163 7.44 6.29 -9.22
C ARG A 163 7.59 7.76 -8.83
N ALA A 164 8.15 8.60 -9.70
CA ALA A 164 8.33 10.02 -9.40
C ALA A 164 6.99 10.71 -9.08
N LYS A 165 5.96 10.45 -9.90
CA LYS A 165 4.62 11.00 -9.72
C LYS A 165 3.97 10.55 -8.41
N ILE A 166 4.11 9.28 -8.03
CA ILE A 166 3.57 8.76 -6.76
C ILE A 166 4.24 9.41 -5.56
N LEU A 167 5.56 9.63 -5.61
CA LEU A 167 6.28 10.28 -4.52
C LEU A 167 5.92 11.77 -4.42
N GLU A 168 5.64 12.43 -5.55
CA GLU A 168 5.10 13.79 -5.57
C GLU A 168 3.69 13.83 -4.93
N LEU A 169 2.80 12.91 -5.30
CA LEU A 169 1.46 12.81 -4.71
C LEU A 169 1.50 12.47 -3.21
N GLU A 170 2.39 11.57 -2.80
CA GLU A 170 2.63 11.25 -1.37
C GLU A 170 3.04 12.51 -0.61
N LEU A 171 3.98 13.29 -1.16
CA LEU A 171 4.47 14.51 -0.54
C LEU A 171 3.38 15.57 -0.41
N GLU A 172 2.63 15.83 -1.47
CA GLU A 172 1.50 16.78 -1.45
C GLU A 172 0.43 16.33 -0.45
N LEU A 173 0.13 15.03 -0.38
CA LEU A 173 -0.86 14.52 0.58
C LEU A 173 -0.42 14.78 2.02
N TRP A 174 0.86 14.61 2.35
CA TRP A 174 1.38 14.94 3.67
C TRP A 174 1.26 16.43 4.02
N LYS A 175 1.51 17.32 3.05
CA LYS A 175 1.34 18.77 3.23
C LYS A 175 -0.13 19.12 3.50
N ASP A 176 -1.05 18.55 2.74
CA ASP A 176 -2.49 18.79 2.93
C ASP A 176 -3.01 18.20 4.24
N LEU A 177 -2.43 17.08 4.71
CA LEU A 177 -2.74 16.49 6.01
C LEU A 177 -2.27 17.39 7.14
N ASP A 178 -1.06 17.94 7.04
CA ASP A 178 -0.57 18.90 8.03
C ASP A 178 -1.43 20.16 8.06
N PHE A 179 -1.80 20.68 6.89
CA PHE A 179 -2.70 21.84 6.80
C PHE A 179 -4.07 21.56 7.44
N LEU A 180 -4.62 20.35 7.26
CA LEU A 180 -5.84 19.93 7.97
C LEU A 180 -5.65 20.02 9.49
N VAL A 181 -4.53 19.51 10.01
CA VAL A 181 -4.24 19.55 11.46
C VAL A 181 -4.11 20.98 11.96
N GLN A 182 -3.47 21.87 11.21
CA GLN A 182 -3.38 23.29 11.55
C GLN A 182 -4.77 23.94 11.62
N LEU A 183 -5.64 23.68 10.63
CA LEU A 183 -7.01 24.20 10.61
C LEU A 183 -7.85 23.70 11.79
N LEU A 184 -7.75 22.40 12.11
CA LEU A 184 -8.46 21.82 13.24
C LEU A 184 -7.97 22.39 14.58
N THR A 185 -6.66 22.61 14.72
CA THR A 185 -6.07 23.24 15.90
C THR A 185 -6.53 24.70 16.04
N ALA A 186 -6.63 25.44 14.93
CA ALA A 186 -7.14 26.81 14.93
C ALA A 186 -8.63 26.87 15.34
N LEU A 187 -9.43 25.90 14.89
CA LEU A 187 -10.86 25.82 15.25
C LEU A 187 -11.09 25.35 16.68
N SER A 188 -10.20 24.52 17.22
CA SER A 188 -10.28 23.99 18.58
C SER A 188 -8.87 23.66 19.12
N PRO A 189 -8.24 24.61 19.85
CA PRO A 189 -6.86 24.45 20.32
C PRO A 189 -6.60 23.26 21.25
N ASN A 190 -7.66 22.71 21.86
CA ASN A 190 -7.58 21.58 22.79
C ASN A 190 -7.94 20.23 22.12
N THR A 191 -8.17 20.21 20.81
CA THR A 191 -8.50 18.96 20.11
C THR A 191 -7.24 18.15 19.84
N ASN A 192 -7.25 16.89 20.26
CA ASN A 192 -6.21 15.94 19.89
C ASN A 192 -6.20 15.76 18.37
N VAL A 193 -5.00 15.74 17.80
CA VAL A 193 -4.78 15.55 16.36
C VAL A 193 -5.43 14.24 15.92
N PRO A 194 -6.30 14.25 14.91
CA PRO A 194 -7.03 13.04 14.50
C PRO A 194 -6.16 12.04 13.72
N VAL A 195 -4.89 12.36 13.46
CA VAL A 195 -3.99 11.53 12.65
C VAL A 195 -3.59 10.29 13.44
N PRO A 196 -3.91 9.07 12.95
CA PRO A 196 -3.48 7.85 13.60
C PRO A 196 -1.95 7.80 13.69
N THR A 197 -1.43 7.42 14.85
CA THR A 197 0.02 7.29 15.08
C THR A 197 0.68 6.31 14.12
N GLN A 198 -0.05 5.29 13.66
CA GLN A 198 0.45 4.38 12.62
C GLN A 198 0.64 5.07 11.26
N LEU A 199 -0.16 6.10 10.95
CA LEU A 199 0.04 6.93 9.77
C LEU A 199 1.33 7.73 9.93
N LEU A 200 1.55 8.34 11.10
CA LEU A 200 2.76 9.11 11.41
C LEU A 200 4.04 8.27 11.29
N GLY A 201 3.97 6.97 11.55
CA GLY A 201 5.09 6.04 11.31
C GLY A 201 5.50 5.92 9.84
N LEU A 202 4.63 6.32 8.90
CA LEU A 202 4.88 6.36 7.45
C LEU A 202 5.39 7.73 6.96
N LEU A 203 5.66 8.69 7.85
CA LEU A 203 6.19 9.99 7.42
C LEU A 203 7.59 9.81 6.79
N PRO A 204 7.85 10.36 5.59
CA PRO A 204 9.18 10.33 4.97
C PRO A 204 10.24 11.02 5.87
N PRO A 205 11.36 10.35 6.19
CA PRO A 205 12.37 10.88 7.12
C PRO A 205 13.26 12.01 6.53
N ASP A 206 13.53 11.97 5.23
CA ASP A 206 14.55 12.80 4.57
C ASP A 206 13.95 13.91 3.69
N GLN A 207 12.85 14.50 4.14
CA GLN A 207 12.11 15.50 3.37
C GLN A 207 12.29 16.91 3.93
N GLU A 208 12.51 17.87 3.04
CA GLU A 208 12.43 19.29 3.37
C GLU A 208 10.96 19.68 3.53
N TRP A 209 10.48 19.64 4.79
CA TRP A 209 9.13 20.05 5.13
C TRP A 209 9.00 21.57 5.18
N PRO A 210 7.82 22.14 4.86
CA PRO A 210 7.57 23.57 5.01
C PRO A 210 7.80 24.07 6.45
N GLU A 211 8.11 25.36 6.59
CA GLU A 211 8.18 25.98 7.92
C GLU A 211 6.83 25.84 8.64
N GLY A 212 6.88 25.41 9.90
CA GLY A 212 5.68 25.21 10.71
C GLY A 212 4.97 23.87 10.51
N PHE A 213 5.55 22.93 9.75
CA PHE A 213 5.00 21.58 9.56
C PHE A 213 4.91 20.80 10.89
N GLN A 214 3.70 20.66 11.42
CA GLN A 214 3.42 20.16 12.77
C GLN A 214 3.55 18.64 12.88
N LEU A 215 3.22 17.89 11.82
CA LEU A 215 3.30 16.41 11.81
C LEU A 215 4.68 15.88 12.18
N ASN A 216 5.75 16.54 11.71
CA ASN A 216 7.12 16.17 12.09
C ASN A 216 7.36 16.38 13.60
N GLY A 217 6.88 17.49 14.16
CA GLY A 217 6.97 17.74 15.61
C GLY A 217 6.11 16.78 16.45
N PHE A 218 5.04 16.19 15.90
CA PHE A 218 4.31 15.11 16.56
C PHE A 218 5.11 13.81 16.56
N VAL A 219 5.73 13.44 15.43
CA VAL A 219 6.59 12.25 15.31
C VAL A 219 7.74 12.30 16.31
N GLU A 220 8.47 13.41 16.40
CA GLU A 220 9.61 13.54 17.31
C GLU A 220 9.19 13.46 18.78
N ARG A 221 8.07 14.07 19.16
CA ARG A 221 7.51 13.91 20.52
C ARG A 221 7.14 12.47 20.85
N LEU A 222 6.51 11.76 19.91
CA LEU A 222 6.15 10.36 20.12
C LEU A 222 7.40 9.48 20.33
N LYS A 223 8.50 9.78 19.63
CA LYS A 223 9.79 9.11 19.84
C LYS A 223 10.39 9.44 21.21
N ASP A 224 10.47 10.71 21.57
CA ASP A 224 11.05 11.19 22.83
C ASP A 224 10.30 10.64 24.05
N GLU A 225 8.97 10.62 23.99
CA GLU A 225 8.10 10.11 25.04
C GLU A 225 8.06 8.58 25.09
N LYS A 226 8.70 7.90 24.12
CA LYS A 226 8.57 6.44 23.91
C LYS A 226 7.11 6.02 23.90
N ALA A 227 6.30 6.80 23.19
CA ALA A 227 4.85 6.66 23.21
C ALA A 227 4.46 5.23 22.84
N ILE A 228 3.58 4.66 23.64
CA ILE A 228 3.06 3.32 23.37
C ILE A 228 1.91 3.44 22.39
N VAL A 229 2.04 2.74 21.27
CA VAL A 229 1.09 2.73 20.16
C VAL A 229 0.41 1.37 20.12
N GLY A 230 -0.82 1.35 19.58
CA GLY A 230 -1.63 0.15 19.43
C GLY A 230 -2.54 -0.10 20.62
N THR A 231 -3.74 -0.60 20.34
CA THR A 231 -4.75 -0.89 21.35
C THR A 231 -4.41 -2.13 22.19
N SER A 232 -3.56 -3.01 21.67
CA SER A 232 -3.34 -4.34 22.27
C SER A 232 -1.88 -4.80 22.33
N SER A 233 -1.02 -4.39 21.40
CA SER A 233 0.38 -4.85 21.37
C SER A 233 1.33 -4.05 22.27
N MET A 234 0.86 -2.93 22.86
CA MET A 234 1.66 -2.01 23.69
C MET A 234 3.06 -1.76 23.11
N SER A 235 3.14 -1.58 21.79
CA SER A 235 4.41 -1.47 21.09
C SER A 235 4.87 -0.01 21.10
N PRO A 236 6.17 0.26 21.28
CA PRO A 236 6.67 1.62 21.16
C PRO A 236 6.38 2.16 19.74
N PHE A 237 6.17 3.48 19.65
CA PHE A 237 6.17 4.16 18.37
C PHE A 237 7.56 4.00 17.73
N VAL A 238 7.58 3.54 16.48
CA VAL A 238 8.80 3.48 15.67
C VAL A 238 8.44 3.94 14.26
N SER A 239 9.25 4.82 13.67
CA SER A 239 9.07 5.16 12.27
C SER A 239 9.49 3.99 11.39
N VAL A 240 8.81 3.78 10.27
CA VAL A 240 9.14 2.68 9.35
C VAL A 240 10.56 2.82 8.80
N SER A 241 11.06 4.05 8.65
CA SER A 241 12.43 4.32 8.21
C SER A 241 13.52 3.86 9.18
N GLU A 242 13.29 4.03 10.48
CA GLU A 242 14.23 3.61 11.52
C GLU A 242 14.24 2.09 11.65
N ALA A 243 13.05 1.51 11.53
CA ALA A 243 12.81 0.14 11.87
C ALA A 243 13.15 -0.79 10.69
N ALA A 244 12.74 -0.43 9.48
CA ALA A 244 13.10 -1.10 8.23
C ALA A 244 13.82 -0.12 7.28
N PRO A 245 15.16 0.04 7.37
CA PRO A 245 15.92 0.92 6.48
C PRO A 245 15.79 0.59 4.99
N HIS A 246 15.44 -0.65 4.65
CA HIS A 246 15.21 -1.12 3.28
C HIS A 246 13.78 -0.92 2.79
N TYR A 247 12.92 -0.29 3.60
CA TYR A 247 11.53 -0.08 3.27
C TYR A 247 11.39 0.87 2.09
N SER A 248 10.87 0.37 0.97
CA SER A 248 10.84 1.16 -0.26
C SER A 248 9.84 2.32 -0.17
N ALA A 249 10.22 3.47 -0.74
CA ALA A 249 9.35 4.64 -0.78
C ALA A 249 8.01 4.34 -1.47
N LEU A 250 7.99 3.46 -2.48
CA LEU A 250 6.75 3.10 -3.17
C LEU A 250 5.81 2.26 -2.26
N ARG A 251 6.37 1.36 -1.44
CA ARG A 251 5.58 0.60 -0.47
C ARG A 251 5.01 1.49 0.63
N ARG A 252 5.77 2.51 1.05
CA ARG A 252 5.29 3.53 1.99
C ARG A 252 4.12 4.32 1.41
N ALA A 253 4.26 4.81 0.18
CA ALA A 253 3.18 5.47 -0.53
C ALA A 253 1.95 4.57 -0.71
N GLN A 254 2.13 3.29 -1.03
CA GLN A 254 1.05 2.30 -1.09
C GLN A 254 0.31 2.21 0.25
N ARG A 255 1.01 2.04 1.37
CA ARG A 255 0.38 1.96 2.70
C ARG A 255 -0.35 3.25 3.05
N LEU A 256 0.25 4.40 2.79
CA LEU A 256 -0.38 5.71 2.97
C LEU A 256 -1.68 5.81 2.16
N SER A 257 -1.66 5.35 0.90
CA SER A 257 -2.82 5.39 -0.02
C SER A 257 -4.04 4.64 0.49
N PHE A 258 -3.85 3.63 1.36
CA PHE A 258 -4.95 2.94 2.05
C PHE A 258 -5.26 3.55 3.41
N ALA A 259 -4.23 3.84 4.21
CA ALA A 259 -4.38 4.24 5.60
C ALA A 259 -5.01 5.63 5.75
N VAL A 260 -4.76 6.55 4.82
CA VAL A 260 -5.32 7.91 4.85
C VAL A 260 -6.86 7.91 4.84
N TRP A 261 -7.48 6.90 4.24
CA TRP A 261 -8.93 6.79 4.18
C TRP A 261 -9.56 6.48 5.53
N ILE A 262 -8.82 5.93 6.49
CA ILE A 262 -9.32 5.77 7.87
C ILE A 262 -9.54 7.15 8.49
N LEU A 263 -8.62 8.09 8.25
CA LEU A 263 -8.76 9.47 8.70
C LEU A 263 -9.91 10.16 7.96
N LEU A 264 -9.94 10.04 6.63
CA LEU A 264 -10.98 10.67 5.82
C LEU A 264 -12.37 10.14 6.20
N ASP A 265 -12.56 8.83 6.38
CA ASP A 265 -13.84 8.24 6.81
C ASP A 265 -14.30 8.79 8.17
N ASN A 266 -13.37 8.99 9.11
CA ASN A 266 -13.69 9.51 10.44
C ASN A 266 -14.05 10.99 10.42
N VAL A 267 -13.32 11.80 9.65
CA VAL A 267 -13.56 13.25 9.59
C VAL A 267 -14.76 13.58 8.67
N LEU A 268 -14.97 12.79 7.63
CA LEU A 268 -16.05 12.93 6.66
C LEU A 268 -17.30 12.12 7.06
N ALA A 269 -17.42 11.62 8.29
CA ALA A 269 -18.59 10.86 8.72
C ALA A 269 -19.89 11.68 8.50
N GLY A 270 -20.59 11.40 7.39
CA GLY A 270 -21.79 12.13 6.93
C GLY A 270 -21.61 13.01 5.69
N TYR A 271 -20.38 13.22 5.21
CA TYR A 271 -20.05 13.90 3.96
C TYR A 271 -19.47 12.86 2.99
N ALA A 272 -20.13 12.61 1.86
CA ALA A 272 -19.55 11.79 0.78
C ALA A 272 -18.98 12.76 -0.26
N PRO A 273 -17.74 13.28 -0.11
CA PRO A 273 -17.27 14.38 -0.95
C PRO A 273 -17.15 14.04 -2.43
N ALA A 274 -17.27 12.76 -2.83
CA ALA A 274 -17.26 12.33 -4.22
C ALA A 274 -18.25 11.21 -4.56
N GLY A 275 -19.18 10.87 -3.66
CA GLY A 275 -20.07 9.71 -3.84
C GLY A 275 -19.36 8.35 -3.78
N SER A 276 -18.03 8.33 -3.66
CA SER A 276 -17.26 7.10 -3.52
C SER A 276 -17.42 6.50 -2.12
N ILE A 277 -17.95 5.30 -2.08
CA ILE A 277 -18.00 4.48 -0.87
C ILE A 277 -16.58 3.97 -0.63
N ARG A 278 -16.21 3.65 0.62
CA ARG A 278 -14.93 3.01 0.97
C ARG A 278 -14.54 1.86 0.03
N GLN A 279 -15.54 1.13 -0.47
CA GLN A 279 -15.35 0.05 -1.45
C GLN A 279 -14.76 0.55 -2.78
N ASP A 280 -15.21 1.69 -3.30
CA ASP A 280 -14.74 2.23 -4.58
C ASP A 280 -13.25 2.56 -4.51
N VAL A 281 -12.81 3.11 -3.37
CA VAL A 281 -11.39 3.39 -3.10
C VAL A 281 -10.57 2.10 -3.03
N LEU A 282 -11.10 1.05 -2.41
CA LEU A 282 -10.44 -0.25 -2.33
C LEU A 282 -10.36 -0.96 -3.69
N GLU A 283 -11.22 -0.57 -4.64
CA GLU A 283 -11.25 -1.13 -5.99
C GLU A 283 -10.31 -0.43 -6.97
N LEU A 284 -9.91 0.83 -6.70
CA LEU A 284 -8.91 1.58 -7.47
C LEU A 284 -7.63 0.74 -7.67
N GLU A 285 -7.11 0.75 -8.90
CA GLU A 285 -6.10 -0.23 -9.34
C GLU A 285 -4.67 0.21 -9.05
N SER A 286 -4.46 1.51 -8.91
CA SER A 286 -3.14 2.11 -8.75
C SER A 286 -2.99 2.88 -7.44
N ILE A 287 -1.74 2.97 -6.98
CA ILE A 287 -1.36 3.83 -5.85
C ILE A 287 -1.65 5.29 -6.20
N GLU A 288 -1.34 5.68 -7.43
CA GLU A 288 -1.59 7.01 -7.98
C GLU A 288 -3.05 7.42 -7.84
N GLU A 289 -4.00 6.62 -8.37
CA GLU A 289 -5.43 6.92 -8.32
C GLU A 289 -5.93 7.08 -6.89
N ARG A 290 -5.46 6.23 -5.97
CA ARG A 290 -5.86 6.29 -4.56
C ARG A 290 -5.34 7.53 -3.86
N LEU A 291 -4.08 7.91 -4.10
CA LEU A 291 -3.49 9.13 -3.55
C LEU A 291 -4.15 10.39 -4.12
N ASP A 292 -4.40 10.44 -5.43
CA ASP A 292 -5.11 11.55 -6.08
C ASP A 292 -6.55 11.70 -5.53
N ALA A 293 -7.28 10.59 -5.39
CA ALA A 293 -8.61 10.60 -4.81
C ALA A 293 -8.59 11.09 -3.35
N ALA A 294 -7.59 10.68 -2.55
CA ALA A 294 -7.43 11.14 -1.18
C ALA A 294 -7.11 12.63 -1.11
N LEU A 295 -6.21 13.12 -1.98
CA LEU A 295 -5.87 14.53 -2.12
C LEU A 295 -7.09 15.39 -2.46
N ARG A 296 -7.93 14.96 -3.41
CA ARG A 296 -9.17 15.67 -3.73
C ARG A 296 -10.13 15.73 -2.54
N GLY A 297 -10.30 14.64 -1.82
CA GLY A 297 -11.13 14.58 -0.62
C GLY A 297 -10.63 15.51 0.49
N LEU A 298 -9.31 15.52 0.72
CA LEU A 298 -8.65 16.33 1.73
C LEU A 298 -8.69 17.82 1.38
N ASN A 299 -8.48 18.18 0.11
CA ASN A 299 -8.60 19.56 -0.36
C ASN A 299 -10.02 20.13 -0.21
N ALA A 300 -11.05 19.32 -0.50
CA ALA A 300 -12.44 19.71 -0.29
C ALA A 300 -12.74 19.95 1.20
N LEU A 301 -12.19 19.11 2.08
CA LEU A 301 -12.31 19.24 3.53
C LEU A 301 -11.59 20.50 4.05
N ASN A 302 -10.32 20.69 3.69
CA ASN A 302 -9.51 21.87 4.04
C ASN A 302 -10.19 23.16 3.57
N SER A 303 -10.74 23.17 2.36
CA SER A 303 -11.48 24.31 1.82
C SER A 303 -12.74 24.63 2.65
N THR A 304 -13.47 23.60 3.08
CA THR A 304 -14.66 23.75 3.94
C THR A 304 -14.29 24.32 5.31
N LEU A 305 -13.30 23.71 5.98
CA LEU A 305 -12.84 24.14 7.31
C LEU A 305 -12.29 25.57 7.29
N LYS A 306 -11.52 25.92 6.25
CA LYS A 306 -11.01 27.28 6.05
C LYS A 306 -12.15 28.29 5.94
N LYS A 307 -13.17 28.02 5.13
CA LYS A 307 -14.37 28.88 5.02
C LYS A 307 -15.10 29.02 6.35
N THR A 308 -15.22 27.93 7.12
CA THR A 308 -15.84 27.97 8.46
C THR A 308 -15.04 28.82 9.43
N LEU A 309 -13.71 28.78 9.36
CA LEU A 309 -12.83 29.60 10.20
C LEU A 309 -12.97 31.09 9.85
N GLU A 310 -12.98 31.43 8.56
CA GLU A 310 -13.16 32.80 8.05
C GLU A 310 -14.54 33.39 8.42
N GLN A 311 -15.58 32.55 8.55
CA GLN A 311 -16.91 33.00 8.99
C GLN A 311 -17.00 33.28 10.49
N ARG A 312 -16.06 32.77 11.29
CA ARG A 312 -16.01 32.98 12.75
C ARG A 312 -15.16 34.18 13.16
N SER A 313 -14.20 34.59 12.32
CA SER A 313 -13.35 35.76 12.50
C SER A 313 -14.08 37.05 12.12
#